data_AF-A0A927LYN5-F1
#
_entry.id   AF-A0A927LYN5-F1
#
_cell.length_a   1.000
_cell.length_b   1.000
_cell.length_c   1.000
_cell.angle_alpha   90.00
_cell.angle_beta   90.00
_cell.angle_gamma   90.00
#
_symmetry.space_group_name_H-M   'P 1'
#
loop_
_entity.id
_entity.type
_entity.pdbx_description
1 polymer ?
#
loop_
_entity_poly.entity_id
_entity_poly.type
_entity_poly.pdbx_seq_one_letter_code
_entity_poly.pdbx_strand_id
1 'polypeptide(L)' 'MDLAEQVEILRARLVELVNVKNNFCDQEVIALSQELDVLLLLLQFNSKQTECRT' A
#
# COMPACT_ATOMS: atom_id res chain seq x y z
N MET A 1 9.35 -1.42 -12.20
CA MET A 1 8.58 -2.10 -11.14
C MET A 1 7.13 -1.77 -11.35
N ASP A 2 6.29 -2.79 -11.40
CA ASP A 2 4.85 -2.63 -11.54
C ASP A 2 4.26 -2.01 -10.25
N LEU A 3 3.18 -1.23 -10.37
CA LEU A 3 2.56 -0.60 -9.20
C LEU A 3 1.92 -1.64 -8.27
N ALA A 4 1.37 -2.73 -8.83
CA ALA A 4 0.82 -3.82 -8.03
C ALA A 4 1.93 -4.56 -7.27
N GLU A 5 3.09 -4.78 -7.89
CA GLU A 5 4.24 -5.41 -7.24
C GLU A 5 4.73 -4.57 -6.05
N GLN A 6 4.78 -3.24 -6.20
CA GLN A 6 5.15 -2.33 -5.10
C GLN A 6 4.14 -2.36 -3.95
N VAL A 7 2.85 -2.43 -4.24
CA VAL A 7 1.78 -2.58 -3.24
C VAL A 7 1.94 -3.89 -2.47
N GLU A 8 2.20 -5.01 -3.16
CA GLU A 8 2.39 -6.32 -2.51
C GLU A 8 3.60 -6.31 -1.57
N ILE A 9 4.72 -5.72 -2.00
CA ILE A 9 5.94 -5.60 -1.18
C ILE A 9 5.67 -4.75 0.06
N LEU A 10 5.02 -3.60 -0.09
CA LEU A 10 4.70 -2.73 1.04
C LEU A 10 3.73 -3.40 2.01
N ARG A 11 2.72 -4.12 1.50
CA ARG A 11 1.76 -4.86 2.32
C ARG A 11 2.48 -5.93 3.15
N ALA A 12 3.39 -6.68 2.55
CA ALA A 12 4.18 -7.70 3.27
C ALA A 12 4.98 -7.07 4.41
N ARG A 13 5.70 -5.97 4.12
CA ARG A 13 6.45 -5.21 5.12
C ARG A 13 5.58 -4.68 6.25
N LEU A 14 4.38 -4.16 5.95
CA LEU A 14 3.47 -3.65 6.97
C LEU A 14 3.01 -4.76 7.91
N VAL A 15 2.64 -5.92 7.36
CA VAL A 15 2.23 -7.10 8.14
C VAL A 15 3.37 -7.58 9.04
N GLU A 16 4.59 -7.65 8.50
CA GLU A 16 5.78 -8.01 9.30
C GLU A 16 6.03 -7.00 10.42
N LEU A 17 5.98 -5.69 10.11
CA LEU A 17 6.22 -4.63 11.08
C LEU A 17 5.17 -4.63 12.20
N VAL A 18 3.90 -4.82 11.85
CA VAL A 18 2.80 -4.96 12.82
C VAL A 18 2.98 -6.21 13.66
N ASN A 19 3.38 -7.34 13.08
CA ASN A 19 3.62 -8.58 13.85
C ASN A 19 4.80 -8.42 14.82
N VAL A 20 5.86 -7.72 14.44
CA VAL A 20 7.04 -7.50 15.29
C VAL A 20 6.74 -6.49 16.40
N LYS A 21 6.10 -5.36 16.06
CA LYS A 21 5.86 -4.29 17.04
C LYS A 21 4.62 -4.53 17.89
N ASN A 22 3.63 -5.25 17.37
CA ASN A 22 2.28 -5.41 17.94
C ASN A 22 1.64 -4.08 18.38
N ASN A 23 2.00 -2.99 17.69
CA ASN A 23 1.56 -1.63 18.00
C ASN A 23 1.19 -0.91 16.70
N PHE A 24 -0.11 -0.81 16.46
CA PHE A 24 -0.66 -0.12 15.29
C PHE A 24 -0.54 1.40 15.36
N CYS A 25 -0.25 1.95 16.55
CA CYS A 25 -0.05 3.39 16.75
C CYS A 25 1.43 3.79 16.63
N ASP A 26 2.32 2.84 16.35
CA ASP A 26 3.72 3.14 16.10
C ASP A 26 3.87 4.02 14.85
N GLN A 27 4.68 5.06 14.94
CA GLN A 27 4.83 6.02 13.84
C GLN A 27 5.34 5.36 12.55
N GLU A 28 6.17 4.32 12.64
CA GLU A 28 6.64 3.60 11.45
C GLU A 28 5.50 2.80 10.82
N VAL A 29 4.66 2.15 11.64
CA VAL A 29 3.47 1.43 11.14
C VAL A 29 2.48 2.40 10.49
N ILE A 30 2.25 3.56 11.09
CA ILE A 30 1.37 4.59 10.55
C ILE A 30 1.92 5.12 9.22
N ALA A 31 3.20 5.48 9.15
CA ALA A 31 3.82 6.01 7.94
C ALA A 31 3.74 4.99 6.79
N LEU A 32 4.03 3.73 7.08
CA LEU A 32 4.02 2.66 6.08
C LEU A 32 2.59 2.30 5.65
N SER A 33 1.60 2.44 6.53
CA SER A 33 0.17 2.33 6.18
C SER A 33 -0.27 3.46 5.26
N GLN A 34 0.11 4.70 5.56
CA GLN A 34 -0.22 5.87 4.73
C GLN A 34 0.39 5.77 3.33
N GLU A 35 1.64 5.30 3.23
CA GLU A 35 2.29 5.07 1.94
C GLU A 35 1.56 4.00 1.12
N LEU A 36 1.13 2.91 1.76
CA LEU A 36 0.33 1.86 1.12
C LEU A 36 -1.02 2.39 0.61
N ASP A 37 -1.72 3.21 1.40
CA ASP A 37 -2.98 3.84 1.01
C ASP A 37 -2.84 4.70 -0.26
N VAL A 38 -1.78 5.50 -0.35
CA VAL A 38 -1.51 6.33 -1.54
C VAL A 38 -1.28 5.45 -2.78
N LEU A 39 -0.51 4.37 -2.65
CA LEU A 39 -0.25 3.45 -3.76
C LEU A 39 -1.51 2.72 -4.21
N LEU A 40 -2.38 2.32 -3.28
CA LEU A 40 -3.67 1.71 -3.58
C LEU A 40 -4.61 2.68 -4.32
N LEU A 41 -4.66 3.94 -3.89
CA LEU A 41 -5.43 4.98 -4.58
C LEU A 41 -4.93 5.21 -6.01
N LEU A 42 -3.61 5.26 -6.21
CA LEU A 42 -3.00 5.37 -7.54
C LEU A 42 -3.35 4.17 -8.43
N LEU A 43 -3.31 2.96 -7.87
CA LEU A 43 -3.64 1.74 -8.60
C LEU A 43 -5.11 1.68 -9.00
N GLN A 44 -6.00 2.08 -8.09
CA GLN A 44 -7.43 2.19 -8.38
C GLN A 44 -7.71 3.26 -9.44
N PHE A 45 -7.03 4.41 -9.37
CA PHE A 45 -7.16 5.47 -10.36
C PHE A 45 -6.72 5.04 -11.75
N ASN A 46 -5.57 4.36 -11.86
CA ASN A 46 -5.06 3.84 -13.13
C ASN A 46 -5.98 2.76 -13.72
N SER A 47 -6.54 1.89 -12.87
CA SER A 47 -7.51 0.88 -13.29
C SER A 47 -8.76 1.53 -13.88
N LYS A 48 -9.33 2.54 -13.20
CA LYS A 48 -10.52 3.27 -13.66
C LYS A 48 -10.30 4.07 -14.96
N GLN A 49 -9.10 4.61 -15.17
CA GLN A 49 -8.76 5.29 -16.44
C GLN A 49 -8.66 4.33 -17.62
N THR A 50 -8.32 3.07 -17.36
CA THR A 50 -8.26 2.03 -18.38
C THR A 50 -9.68 1.61 -18.78
N GLU A 51 -10.62 1.54 -17.83
CA GLU A 51 -12.04 1.25 -18.09
C GLU A 51 -12.77 2.37 -18.85
N CYS A 52 -12.47 3.66 -18.61
CA CYS A 52 -13.10 4.77 -19.34
C CYS A 52 -12.61 4.94 -20.80
N ARG A 53 -11.60 4.18 -21.24
CA ARG A 53 -10.99 4.30 -22.58
C ARG A 53 -11.39 3.17 -23.55
N THR A 54 -12.12 2.16 -23.07
CA THR A 54 -12.70 1.06 -23.87
C THR A 54 -14.17 1.32 -24.16
#